data_AF-A0A2M7AWT5-F1
#
_entry.id   AF-A0A2M7AWT5-F1
#
_cell.length_a   1.000
_cell.length_b   1.000
_cell.length_c   1.000
_cell.angle_alpha   90.00
_cell.angle_beta   90.00
_cell.angle_gamma   90.00
#
_symmetry.space_group_name_H-M   'P 1'
#
loop_
_entity.id
_entity.type
_entity.pdbx_description
1 polymer ?
#
loop_
_entity_poly.entity_id
_entity_poly.type
_entity_poly.pdbx_seq_one_letter_code
_entity_poly.pdbx_strand_id
1 'polypeptide(L)'
;MSIKKATNKQIDYGKILGLNLKSKSFRIASAMIGDEIEKRCWKSIKTQELKKGDKVKYIGNYKGRINKIYTINSIGKYGLIYLFIKDKFGNKKSSYAYAFYLKKIQNELISKKLGEV
;
A
#
# COMPACT_ATOMS: atom_id res chain seq x y z
N MET A 1 -29.08 -4.54 -23.11
CA MET A 1 -27.74 -4.04 -22.70
C MET A 1 -26.82 -5.25 -22.48
N SER A 2 -25.72 -5.39 -23.23
CA SER A 2 -24.78 -6.52 -23.03
C SER A 2 -23.96 -6.31 -21.75
N ILE A 3 -23.98 -7.29 -20.84
CA ILE A 3 -23.17 -7.26 -19.62
C ILE A 3 -21.72 -7.53 -20.01
N LYS A 4 -20.88 -6.49 -19.94
CA LYS A 4 -19.44 -6.61 -20.20
C LYS A 4 -18.82 -7.57 -19.19
N LYS A 5 -18.12 -8.60 -19.66
CA LYS A 5 -17.37 -9.55 -18.82
C LYS A 5 -16.09 -8.93 -18.25
N ALA A 6 -15.55 -9.53 -17.20
CA ALA A 6 -14.24 -9.16 -16.68
C ALA A 6 -13.14 -9.28 -17.75
N THR A 7 -12.19 -8.35 -17.72
CA THR A 7 -11.04 -8.37 -18.63
C THR A 7 -9.98 -9.37 -18.15
N ASN A 8 -9.14 -9.88 -19.06
CA ASN A 8 -8.02 -10.76 -18.69
C ASN A 8 -7.11 -10.13 -17.62
N LYS A 9 -6.83 -8.83 -17.73
CA LYS A 9 -6.05 -8.09 -16.72
C LYS A 9 -6.69 -8.13 -15.33
N GLN A 10 -8.01 -7.95 -15.23
CA GLN A 10 -8.73 -8.08 -13.97
C GLN A 10 -8.68 -9.51 -13.45
N ILE A 11 -8.87 -10.52 -14.32
CA ILE A 11 -8.81 -11.93 -13.93
C ILE A 11 -7.42 -12.28 -13.39
N ASP A 12 -6.35 -11.85 -14.05
CA ASP A 12 -4.98 -12.13 -13.62
C ASP A 12 -4.62 -11.41 -12.33
N TYR A 13 -5.01 -10.15 -12.19
CA TYR A 13 -4.84 -9.43 -10.94
C TYR A 13 -5.68 -10.03 -9.80
N GLY A 14 -6.90 -10.47 -10.11
CA GLY A 14 -7.78 -11.20 -9.19
C GLY A 14 -7.12 -12.46 -8.65
N LYS A 15 -6.43 -13.25 -9.48
CA LYS A 15 -5.67 -14.43 -9.02
C LYS A 15 -4.59 -14.07 -7.99
N ILE A 16 -3.86 -12.98 -8.22
CA ILE A 16 -2.85 -12.46 -7.26
C ILE A 16 -3.52 -12.06 -5.93
N LEU A 17 -4.76 -11.59 -6.00
CA LEU A 17 -5.59 -11.25 -4.85
C LEU A 17 -6.34 -12.46 -4.25
N GLY A 18 -6.24 -13.66 -4.82
CA GLY A 18 -7.00 -14.85 -4.37
C GLY A 18 -8.49 -14.82 -4.73
N LEU A 19 -8.88 -14.02 -5.74
CA LEU A 19 -10.26 -13.85 -6.20
C LEU A 19 -10.53 -14.65 -7.48
N ASN A 20 -11.67 -15.32 -7.55
CA ASN A 20 -12.16 -15.95 -8.78
C ASN A 20 -13.11 -15.02 -9.56
N LEU A 21 -12.61 -14.45 -10.66
CA LEU A 21 -13.32 -13.45 -11.46
C LEU A 21 -13.77 -13.93 -12.86
N LYS A 22 -13.51 -15.21 -13.23
CA LYS A 22 -13.72 -15.72 -14.60
C LYS A 22 -15.16 -15.58 -15.11
N SER A 23 -16.16 -15.75 -14.23
CA SER A 23 -17.58 -15.66 -14.55
C SER A 23 -18.22 -14.32 -14.18
N LYS A 24 -17.43 -13.34 -13.69
CA LYS A 24 -17.95 -12.08 -13.19
C LYS A 24 -18.07 -11.04 -14.30
N SER A 25 -19.05 -10.15 -14.14
CA SER A 25 -19.14 -8.94 -14.98
C SER A 25 -17.97 -8.00 -14.65
N PHE A 26 -17.64 -7.11 -15.58
CA PHE A 26 -16.59 -6.10 -15.42
C PHE A 26 -16.78 -5.28 -14.14
N ARG A 27 -18.02 -4.85 -13.86
CA ARG A 27 -18.35 -4.04 -12.68
C ARG A 27 -18.19 -4.82 -11.38
N ILE A 28 -18.69 -6.07 -11.34
CA ILE A 28 -18.54 -6.94 -10.18
C ILE A 28 -17.07 -7.26 -9.93
N ALA A 29 -16.30 -7.56 -10.98
CA ALA A 29 -14.87 -7.82 -10.87
C ALA A 29 -14.09 -6.61 -10.32
N SER A 30 -14.39 -5.40 -10.80
CA SER A 30 -13.78 -4.17 -10.27
C SER A 30 -14.11 -3.94 -8.80
N ALA A 31 -15.36 -4.14 -8.40
CA ALA A 31 -15.78 -3.98 -7.00
C ALA A 31 -15.06 -4.98 -6.10
N MET A 32 -15.06 -6.27 -6.46
CA MET A 32 -14.36 -7.32 -5.69
C MET A 32 -12.85 -7.05 -5.55
N ILE A 33 -12.19 -6.55 -6.61
CA ILE A 33 -10.79 -6.15 -6.54
C ILE A 33 -10.60 -4.97 -5.58
N GLY A 34 -11.46 -3.96 -5.65
CA GLY A 34 -11.43 -2.79 -4.78
C GLY A 34 -11.57 -3.17 -3.30
N ASP A 35 -12.58 -3.98 -2.98
CA ASP A 35 -12.86 -4.44 -1.61
C ASP A 35 -11.67 -5.22 -1.03
N GLU A 36 -11.06 -6.11 -1.83
CA GLU A 36 -9.91 -6.90 -1.38
C GLU A 36 -8.63 -6.06 -1.22
N ILE A 37 -8.42 -5.07 -2.11
CA ILE A 37 -7.35 -4.07 -1.95
C ILE A 37 -7.53 -3.31 -0.63
N GLU A 38 -8.73 -2.79 -0.39
CA GLU A 38 -9.04 -2.02 0.81
C GLU A 38 -8.81 -2.86 2.07
N LYS A 39 -9.35 -4.08 2.10
CA LYS A 39 -9.17 -5.02 3.20
C LYS A 39 -7.70 -5.27 3.51
N ARG A 40 -6.87 -5.50 2.48
CA ARG A 40 -5.42 -5.69 2.64
C ARG A 40 -4.72 -4.44 3.13
N CYS A 41 -5.12 -3.25 2.66
CA CYS A 41 -4.59 -1.99 3.14
C CYS A 41 -4.87 -1.80 4.63
N TRP A 42 -6.13 -1.94 5.06
CA TRP A 42 -6.49 -1.78 6.47
C TRP A 42 -5.83 -2.82 7.36
N LYS A 43 -5.73 -4.07 6.90
CA LYS A 43 -4.96 -5.10 7.60
C LYS A 43 -3.51 -4.66 7.78
N SER A 44 -2.85 -4.17 6.74
CA SER A 44 -1.47 -3.68 6.79
C SER A 44 -1.28 -2.48 7.73
N ILE A 45 -2.21 -1.52 7.69
CA ILE A 45 -2.21 -0.36 8.60
C ILE A 45 -2.28 -0.81 10.06
N LYS A 46 -3.19 -1.74 10.36
CA LYS A 46 -3.38 -2.27 11.71
C LYS A 46 -2.19 -3.09 12.18
N THR A 47 -1.67 -4.00 11.35
CA THR A 47 -0.58 -4.91 11.77
C THR A 47 0.77 -4.21 11.94
N GLN A 48 1.01 -3.12 11.22
CA GLN A 48 2.25 -2.33 11.34
C GLN A 48 2.07 -1.09 12.23
N GLU A 49 0.86 -0.86 12.75
CA GLU A 49 0.49 0.36 13.49
C GLU A 49 0.93 1.63 12.74
N LEU A 50 0.61 1.68 11.43
CA LEU A 50 1.00 2.81 10.58
C LEU A 50 0.29 4.07 11.06
N LYS A 51 1.05 5.13 11.32
CA LYS A 51 0.52 6.45 11.68
C LYS A 51 1.28 7.57 10.98
N LYS A 52 0.67 8.76 10.98
CA LYS A 52 1.32 9.98 10.49
C LYS A 52 2.68 10.16 11.16
N GLY A 53 3.69 10.51 10.36
CA GLY A 53 5.07 10.67 10.82
C GLY A 53 5.95 9.43 10.68
N ASP A 54 5.36 8.23 10.56
CA ASP A 54 6.14 7.00 10.40
C ASP A 54 6.99 7.03 9.13
N LYS A 55 8.18 6.44 9.23
CA LYS A 55 9.06 6.20 8.09
C LYS A 55 8.73 4.83 7.50
N VAL A 56 8.57 4.78 6.18
CA VAL A 56 8.22 3.55 5.46
C VAL A 56 9.08 3.39 4.21
N LYS A 57 9.33 2.13 3.82
CA LYS A 57 9.89 1.78 2.52
C LYS A 57 8.80 1.20 1.62
N TYR A 58 8.89 1.49 0.33
CA TYR A 58 8.04 0.85 -0.67
C TYR A 58 8.62 -0.52 -1.04
N ILE A 59 7.81 -1.58 -0.91
CA ILE A 59 8.21 -2.97 -1.18
C ILE A 59 7.60 -3.54 -2.47
N GLY A 60 6.88 -2.72 -3.24
CA GLY A 60 6.35 -3.12 -4.54
C GLY A 60 7.37 -2.97 -5.68
N ASN A 61 7.01 -3.44 -6.87
CA ASN A 61 7.90 -3.45 -8.05
C ASN A 61 7.76 -2.20 -8.95
N TYR A 62 7.67 -1.01 -8.36
CA TYR A 62 7.58 0.24 -9.11
C TYR A 62 8.94 0.94 -9.15
N LYS A 63 9.60 0.93 -10.31
CA LYS A 63 10.99 1.39 -10.52
C LYS A 63 11.28 2.75 -9.85
N GLY A 64 10.38 3.72 -9.96
CA GLY A 64 10.58 5.06 -9.41
C GLY A 64 10.55 5.18 -7.87
N ARG A 65 10.24 4.09 -7.14
CA ARG A 65 10.05 4.06 -5.68
C ARG A 65 11.03 3.14 -4.94
N ILE A 66 11.84 2.40 -5.69
CA ILE A 66 12.86 1.50 -5.12
C ILE A 66 13.88 2.32 -4.33
N ASN A 67 14.33 1.79 -3.19
CA ASN A 67 15.34 2.38 -2.28
C ASN A 67 15.01 3.76 -1.70
N LYS A 68 13.76 4.21 -1.80
CA LYS A 68 13.31 5.48 -1.24
C LYS A 68 12.65 5.29 0.11
N ILE A 69 13.01 6.15 1.06
CA ILE A 69 12.34 6.24 2.37
C ILE A 69 11.30 7.35 2.29
N TYR A 70 10.07 7.00 2.63
CA TYR A 70 8.94 7.92 2.66
C TYR A 70 8.53 8.20 4.09
N THR A 71 7.88 9.34 4.30
CA THR A 71 7.23 9.70 5.56
C THR A 71 5.73 9.70 5.35
N ILE A 72 4.96 9.06 6.23
CA ILE A 72 3.50 9.10 6.17
C ILE A 72 3.02 10.51 6.51
N ASN A 73 2.28 11.13 5.59
CA ASN A 73 1.60 12.39 5.84
C ASN A 73 0.20 12.17 6.42
N SER A 74 -0.57 11.28 5.80
CA SER A 74 -1.94 10.98 6.20
C SER A 74 -2.38 9.62 5.67
N ILE A 75 -3.41 9.07 6.31
CA ILE A 75 -4.10 7.86 5.89
C ILE A 75 -5.44 8.33 5.31
N GLY A 76 -5.64 8.04 4.02
CA GLY A 76 -6.85 8.38 3.29
C GLY A 76 -7.93 7.30 3.42
N LYS A 77 -9.04 7.54 2.73
CA LYS A 77 -10.10 6.54 2.54
C LYS A 77 -9.55 5.31 1.81
N TYR A 78 -10.16 4.15 2.06
CA TYR A 78 -9.81 2.88 1.44
C TYR A 78 -8.36 2.39 1.71
N GLY A 79 -7.73 2.93 2.76
CA GLY A 79 -6.37 2.57 3.17
C GLY A 79 -5.25 3.04 2.22
N LEU A 80 -5.53 4.07 1.41
CA LEU A 80 -4.52 4.76 0.61
C LEU A 80 -3.66 5.65 1.52
N ILE A 81 -2.34 5.52 1.45
CA ILE A 81 -1.41 6.28 2.28
C ILE A 81 -0.80 7.42 1.45
N TYR A 82 -0.93 8.64 1.95
CA TYR A 82 -0.25 9.81 1.40
C TYR A 82 1.12 9.97 2.05
N LEU A 83 2.13 10.18 1.22
CA LEU A 83 3.53 10.11 1.57
C LEU A 83 4.25 11.39 1.17
N PHE A 84 5.30 11.72 1.91
CA PHE A 84 6.30 12.70 1.51
C PHE A 84 7.67 12.06 1.33
N ILE A 85 8.41 12.58 0.36
CA ILE A 85 9.84 12.33 0.18
C ILE A 85 10.55 13.66 -0.05
N LYS A 86 11.80 13.80 0.40
CA LYS A 86 12.66 14.91 0.01
C LYS A 86 13.39 14.54 -1.28
N ASP A 87 13.39 15.42 -2.27
CA ASP A 87 14.25 15.22 -3.44
C ASP A 87 15.71 15.57 -3.15
N LYS A 88 16.56 15.48 -4.17
CA LYS A 88 18.00 15.77 -4.07
C LYS A 88 18.32 17.21 -3.67
N PHE A 89 17.35 18.12 -3.75
CA PHE A 89 17.49 19.53 -3.36
C PHE A 89 16.83 19.81 -2.00
N GLY A 90 16.33 18.78 -1.30
CA GLY A 90 15.65 18.93 -0.02
C GLY A 90 14.17 19.32 -0.12
N ASN A 91 13.63 19.49 -1.33
CA ASN A 91 12.24 19.89 -1.54
C ASN A 91 11.29 18.73 -1.23
N LYS A 92 10.18 19.02 -0.55
CA LYS A 92 9.12 18.02 -0.28
C LYS A 92 8.38 17.70 -1.57
N LYS A 93 8.31 16.42 -1.92
CA LYS A 93 7.47 15.88 -2.99
C LYS A 93 6.42 14.95 -2.41
N SER A 94 5.18 15.17 -2.84
CA SER A 94 4.04 14.33 -2.49
C SER A 94 4.08 13.01 -3.28
N SER A 95 3.64 11.93 -2.64
CA SER A 95 3.43 10.63 -3.25
C SER A 95 2.27 9.91 -2.56
N TYR A 96 1.88 8.75 -3.07
CA TYR A 96 0.85 7.92 -2.46
C TYR A 96 1.06 6.45 -2.79
N ALA A 97 0.69 5.55 -1.88
CA ALA A 97 0.76 4.11 -2.10
C ALA A 97 -0.30 3.38 -1.29
N TYR A 98 -0.71 2.20 -1.74
CA TYR A 98 -1.49 1.29 -0.91
C TYR A 98 -0.66 0.78 0.26
N ALA A 99 -1.26 0.70 1.45
CA ALA A 99 -0.54 0.36 2.67
C ALA A 99 0.12 -1.03 2.66
N PHE A 100 -0.40 -1.98 1.89
CA PHE A 100 0.21 -3.32 1.79
C PHE A 100 1.50 -3.34 0.93
N TYR A 101 1.81 -2.25 0.21
CA TYR A 101 3.12 -2.06 -0.44
C TYR A 101 4.10 -1.24 0.40
N LEU A 102 3.77 -0.95 1.66
CA LEU A 102 4.61 -0.20 2.57
C LEU A 102 5.08 -1.07 3.72
N LYS A 103 6.35 -0.95 4.06
CA LYS A 103 6.95 -1.56 5.25
C LYS A 103 7.43 -0.46 6.19
N LYS A 104 6.90 -0.42 7.41
CA LYS A 104 7.37 0.46 8.48
C LYS A 104 8.82 0.16 8.81
N ILE A 105 9.62 1.21 8.87
CA ILE A 105 10.98 1.14 9.39
C ILE A 105 10.85 1.31 10.91
N GLN A 106 11.03 0.23 11.66
CA GLN A 106 11.16 0.31 13.10
C GLN A 106 12.56 0.85 13.43
N ASN A 107 12.62 1.91 14.24
CA ASN A 107 13.89 2.32 14.84
C ASN A 107 14.23 1.27 15.91
N GLU A 108 14.95 0.21 15.56
CA GLU A 108 15.50 -0.78 16.52
C GLU A 108 16.63 -0.22 17.41
N LEU A 109 16.75 1.11 17.55
CA LEU A 109 17.93 1.77 18.12
C LEU A 109 17.72 2.37 19.53
N ILE A 110 16.59 2.13 20.20
CA ILE A 110 16.34 2.74 21.53
C ILE A 110 16.15 1.72 22.67
N SER A 111 15.80 0.46 22.40
CA SER A 111 15.59 -0.54 23.48
C SER A 111 16.81 -1.38 23.85
N LYS A 112 17.90 -1.37 23.07
CA LYS A 112 19.13 -2.13 23.40
C LYS A 112 20.22 -1.32 24.15
N LYS A 113 19.97 -0.05 24.47
CA LYS A 113 20.95 0.82 25.18
C LYS A 113 20.51 1.28 26.59
N LEU A 114 19.36 0.80 27.09
CA LEU A 114 18.84 1.15 28.41
C LEU A 114 18.61 -0.09 29.32
N GLY A 115 19.09 -1.27 28.92
CA GLY A 115 18.99 -2.51 29.69
C GLY A 115 20.34 -3.06 30.19
N GLU A 116 21.40 -2.26 30.09
CA GLU A 116 22.70 -2.54 30.71
C GLU A 116 23.00 -1.43 31.72
N VAL A 117 22.37 -1.51 32.88
CA VAL A 117 22.86 -0.95 34.15
C VAL A 117 22.69 -2.03 35.21
#